data_AF-A0A3S3REX1-F1
#
_entry.id   AF-A0A3S3REX1-F1
#
_cell.length_a   1.000
_cell.length_b   1.000
_cell.length_c   1.000
_cell.angle_alpha   90.00
_cell.angle_beta   90.00
_cell.angle_gamma   90.00
#
_symmetry.space_group_name_H-M   'P 1'
#
loop_
_entity.id
_entity.type
_entity.pdbx_description
1 polymer ?
#
loop_
_entity_poly.entity_id
_entity_poly.type
_entity_poly.pdbx_seq_one_letter_code
_entity_poly.pdbx_strand_id
1 'polypeptide(L)'
;MAKVSATLNFWDYFVFGLMLLISALIGIYHHFSGNKQRTTKTYLLGDHKMSVFPVTISLMASFMSAITLLGVPSENYYFGTQFFVINISYIIGTPIAAFVFLPVFFQMKATSAYQYLELRFSSYVRTTASLVFAIQMILYMGIVLYAPALALSAVTGISKWWSIISVGLVCTFYCTAGGIKAVLWTDVFQSFLMFASMILIIIKGTIDVGGIDIVWKRAMEGNRIQFFNFDADPTVRHTVWSLAIGGIFIYVSLYGVNQTQVQRCLTVRSLRDAK
;
A
#
# COMPACT_ATOMS: atom_id res chain seq x y z
N MET A 1 -8.04 1.89 32.22
CA MET A 1 -7.16 1.41 31.12
C MET A 1 -5.81 1.07 31.70
N ALA A 2 -5.51 -0.22 31.88
CA ALA A 2 -4.16 -0.63 32.27
C ALA A 2 -3.20 -0.30 31.12
N LYS A 3 -2.15 0.49 31.39
CA LYS A 3 -0.99 0.59 30.49
C LYS A 3 -0.34 -0.79 30.49
N VAL A 4 -0.70 -1.63 29.52
CA VAL A 4 0.11 -2.80 29.17
C VAL A 4 1.39 -2.21 28.56
N SER A 5 2.41 -2.04 29.40
CA SER A 5 3.77 -1.76 28.95
C SER A 5 4.32 -3.03 28.34
N ALA A 6 3.92 -3.34 27.11
CA ALA A 6 4.51 -4.42 26.34
C ALA A 6 5.89 -3.95 25.87
N THR A 7 6.91 -4.15 26.70
CA THR A 7 8.30 -4.01 26.28
C THR A 7 8.62 -5.17 25.34
N LEU A 8 9.17 -4.86 24.17
CA LEU A 8 9.64 -5.89 23.24
C LEU A 8 10.62 -6.85 23.95
N ASN A 9 10.39 -8.15 23.77
CA ASN A 9 11.32 -9.17 24.19
C ASN A 9 12.48 -9.28 23.18
N PHE A 10 13.54 -9.98 23.58
CA PHE A 10 14.68 -10.26 22.69
C PHE A 10 14.24 -10.85 21.33
N TRP A 11 13.27 -11.76 21.33
CA TRP A 11 12.74 -12.37 20.11
C TRP A 11 12.06 -11.36 19.18
N ASP A 12 11.39 -10.35 19.72
CA ASP A 12 10.72 -9.34 18.91
C ASP A 12 11.74 -8.42 18.23
N TYR A 13 12.79 -8.02 18.97
CA TYR A 13 13.92 -7.28 18.40
C TYR A 13 14.68 -8.09 17.35
N PHE A 14 14.86 -9.39 17.60
CA PHE A 14 15.52 -10.29 16.66
C PHE A 14 14.73 -10.39 15.35
N VAL A 15 13.41 -10.63 15.41
CA VAL A 15 12.55 -10.71 14.22
C VAL A 15 12.53 -9.38 13.47
N PHE A 16 12.40 -8.26 14.18
CA PHE A 16 12.42 -6.92 13.58
C PHE A 16 13.76 -6.61 12.90
N GLY A 17 14.88 -6.86 13.59
CA GLY A 17 16.22 -6.68 13.05
C GLY A 17 16.48 -7.57 11.84
N LEU A 18 16.07 -8.84 11.91
CA LEU A 18 16.17 -9.79 10.79
C LEU A 18 15.35 -9.34 9.58
N MET A 19 14.13 -8.83 9.78
CA MET A 19 13.30 -8.28 8.70
C MET A 19 13.98 -7.10 7.99
N LEU A 20 14.52 -6.14 8.75
CA LEU A 20 15.23 -4.98 8.19
C LEU A 20 16.51 -5.41 7.47
N LEU A 21 17.25 -6.36 8.05
CA LEU A 21 18.47 -6.90 7.46
C LEU A 21 18.18 -7.63 6.14
N ILE A 22 17.17 -8.48 6.07
CA ILE A 22 16.76 -9.14 4.82
C ILE A 22 16.35 -8.11 3.77
N SER A 23 15.59 -7.08 4.16
CA SER A 23 15.16 -6.00 3.24
C SER A 23 16.36 -5.22 2.68
N ALA A 24 17.33 -4.88 3.54
CA ALA A 24 18.56 -4.23 3.13
C ALA A 24 19.43 -5.12 2.24
N LEU A 25 19.54 -6.42 2.56
CA LEU A 25 20.27 -7.40 1.75
C LEU A 25 19.66 -7.59 0.37
N ILE A 26 18.32 -7.58 0.23
CA ILE A 26 17.66 -7.61 -1.09
C ILE A 26 18.04 -6.38 -1.91
N GLY A 27 18.02 -5.19 -1.29
CA GLY A 27 18.45 -3.94 -1.92
C GLY A 27 19.90 -3.97 -2.39
N ILE A 28 20.81 -4.40 -1.50
CA ILE A 28 22.25 -4.54 -1.77
C ILE A 28 22.51 -5.60 -2.85
N TYR A 29 21.86 -6.76 -2.77
CA TYR A 29 22.00 -7.82 -3.76
C TYR A 29 21.64 -7.33 -5.17
N HIS A 30 20.53 -6.60 -5.31
CA HIS A 30 20.12 -6.05 -6.60
C HIS A 30 20.99 -4.87 -7.08
N HIS A 31 21.64 -4.16 -6.16
CA HIS A 31 22.65 -3.16 -6.48
C HIS A 31 23.89 -3.82 -7.11
N PHE A 32 24.46 -4.85 -6.47
CA PHE A 32 25.70 -5.50 -6.90
C PHE A 32 25.51 -6.51 -8.04
N SER A 33 24.40 -7.26 -8.06
CA SER A 33 24.04 -8.14 -9.19
C SER A 33 23.67 -7.33 -10.44
N GLY A 34 23.32 -6.06 -10.25
CA GLY A 34 22.90 -5.12 -11.26
C GLY A 34 24.04 -4.37 -11.95
N ASN A 35 24.92 -5.04 -12.70
CA ASN A 35 25.80 -4.39 -13.70
C ASN A 35 25.03 -3.57 -14.77
N LYS A 36 23.69 -3.51 -14.68
CA LYS A 36 22.73 -2.91 -15.61
C LYS A 36 22.00 -1.67 -15.07
N GLN A 37 22.18 -1.27 -13.80
CA GLN A 37 21.52 -0.09 -13.21
C GLN A 37 22.08 1.26 -13.74
N ARG A 38 22.85 1.27 -14.84
CA ARG A 38 23.50 2.47 -15.39
C ARG A 38 22.55 3.38 -16.17
N THR A 39 21.35 2.93 -16.51
CA THR A 39 20.38 3.73 -17.26
C THR A 39 19.12 4.00 -16.45
N THR A 40 18.56 5.21 -16.61
CA THR A 40 17.29 5.62 -15.99
C THR A 40 16.16 4.64 -16.28
N LYS A 41 16.16 4.01 -17.46
CA LYS A 41 15.17 2.99 -17.85
C LYS A 41 15.29 1.72 -17.01
N THR A 42 16.50 1.24 -16.74
CA THR A 42 16.70 0.06 -15.88
C THR A 42 16.32 0.36 -14.44
N TYR A 43 16.68 1.55 -13.94
CA TYR A 43 16.39 1.98 -12.58
C TYR A 43 14.89 2.18 -12.31
N LEU A 44 14.17 2.83 -13.22
CA LEU A 44 12.75 3.17 -13.06
C LEU A 44 11.78 2.08 -13.54
N LEU A 45 12.13 1.33 -14.59
CA LEU A 45 11.20 0.39 -15.26
C LEU A 45 11.67 -1.07 -15.26
N GLY A 46 12.86 -1.35 -14.73
CA GLY A 46 13.38 -2.71 -14.67
C GLY A 46 13.56 -3.37 -16.05
N ASP A 47 13.76 -2.57 -17.10
CA ASP A 47 13.85 -2.96 -18.51
C ASP A 47 12.57 -3.57 -19.12
N HIS A 48 11.39 -3.40 -18.49
CA HIS A 48 10.14 -4.08 -18.88
C HIS A 48 10.24 -5.62 -18.84
N LYS A 49 11.11 -6.16 -17.98
CA LYS A 49 11.39 -7.60 -17.88
C LYS A 49 11.03 -8.18 -16.51
N MET A 50 10.22 -7.47 -15.73
CA MET A 50 9.76 -8.02 -14.46
C MET A 50 8.75 -9.15 -14.70
N SER A 51 8.86 -10.19 -13.86
CA SER A 51 7.85 -11.25 -13.79
C SER A 51 6.55 -10.66 -13.24
N VAL A 52 5.41 -11.22 -13.64
CA VAL A 52 4.07 -10.79 -13.17
C VAL A 52 3.95 -10.91 -11.66
N PHE A 53 4.47 -12.00 -11.09
CA PHE A 53 4.34 -12.30 -9.67
C PHE A 53 4.82 -11.16 -8.73
N PRO A 54 6.09 -10.69 -8.79
CA PRO A 54 6.54 -9.61 -7.93
C PRO A 54 5.83 -8.28 -8.19
N VAL A 55 5.38 -8.04 -9.44
CA VAL A 55 4.62 -6.83 -9.78
C VAL A 55 3.23 -6.86 -9.16
N THR A 56 2.49 -7.97 -9.28
CA THR A 56 1.16 -8.14 -8.67
C THR A 56 1.21 -7.98 -7.16
N ILE A 57 2.15 -8.64 -6.49
CA ILE A 57 2.28 -8.55 -5.04
C ILE A 57 2.66 -7.13 -4.62
N SER A 58 3.57 -6.47 -5.33
CA SER A 58 3.93 -5.08 -5.03
C SER A 58 2.78 -4.10 -5.25
N LEU A 59 2.02 -4.22 -6.36
CA LEU A 59 0.81 -3.43 -6.61
C LEU A 59 -0.20 -3.55 -5.46
N MET A 60 -0.38 -4.77 -4.93
CA MET A 60 -1.20 -5.02 -3.75
C MET A 60 -0.58 -4.42 -2.48
N ALA A 61 0.71 -4.65 -2.25
CA ALA A 61 1.46 -4.20 -1.07
C ALA A 61 1.37 -2.68 -0.87
N SER A 62 1.54 -1.91 -1.94
CA SER A 62 1.54 -0.45 -1.81
C SER A 62 0.15 0.16 -1.71
N PHE A 63 -0.89 -0.60 -2.06
CA PHE A 63 -2.25 -0.21 -1.69
C PHE A 63 -2.53 -0.53 -0.22
N MET A 64 -2.04 -1.67 0.26
CA MET A 64 -2.09 -2.10 1.66
C MET A 64 -1.03 -1.38 2.50
N SER A 65 -1.16 -0.06 2.62
CA SER A 65 -0.29 0.74 3.49
C SER A 65 -0.56 0.48 4.99
N ALA A 66 0.34 0.92 5.87
CA ALA A 66 0.11 0.91 7.32
C ALA A 66 -1.19 1.63 7.73
N ILE A 67 -1.61 2.64 6.94
CA ILE A 67 -2.87 3.36 7.13
C ILE A 67 -4.06 2.41 6.91
N THR A 68 -4.03 1.60 5.86
CA THR A 68 -5.10 0.63 5.57
C THR A 68 -5.14 -0.46 6.65
N LEU A 69 -3.97 -0.99 7.02
CA LEU A 69 -3.84 -2.09 7.97
C LEU A 69 -4.32 -1.71 9.37
N LEU A 70 -4.08 -0.48 9.83
CA LEU A 70 -4.57 0.01 11.13
C LEU A 70 -5.94 0.69 11.03
N GLY A 71 -6.21 1.37 9.92
CA GLY A 71 -7.40 2.18 9.71
C GLY A 71 -8.65 1.36 9.49
N VAL A 72 -8.62 0.33 8.64
CA VAL A 72 -9.83 -0.47 8.33
C VAL A 72 -10.32 -1.26 9.56
N PRO A 73 -9.46 -1.95 10.34
CA PRO A 73 -9.92 -2.58 11.58
C PRO A 73 -10.45 -1.56 12.60
N SER A 74 -9.84 -0.38 12.70
CA SER A 74 -10.32 0.69 13.58
C SER A 74 -11.68 1.22 13.14
N GLU A 75 -11.89 1.43 11.84
CA GLU A 75 -13.18 1.82 11.26
C GLU A 75 -14.25 0.79 11.61
N ASN A 76 -13.96 -0.50 11.38
CA ASN A 76 -14.88 -1.58 11.71
C ASN A 76 -15.17 -1.68 13.21
N TYR A 77 -14.17 -1.44 14.06
CA TYR A 77 -14.31 -1.48 15.51
C TYR A 77 -15.18 -0.33 16.06
N TYR A 78 -14.99 0.90 15.56
CA TYR A 78 -15.69 2.09 16.05
C TYR A 78 -17.03 2.35 15.38
N PHE A 79 -17.20 1.99 14.11
CA PHE A 79 -18.36 2.36 13.30
C PHE A 79 -19.09 1.16 12.66
N GLY A 80 -18.52 -0.05 12.77
CA GLY A 80 -19.14 -1.27 12.26
C GLY A 80 -18.73 -1.61 10.83
N THR A 81 -19.34 -2.66 10.29
CA THR A 81 -18.93 -3.36 9.06
C THR A 81 -19.34 -2.68 7.74
N GLN A 82 -19.87 -1.45 7.80
CA GLN A 82 -20.38 -0.72 6.63
C GLN A 82 -19.31 -0.53 5.55
N PHE A 83 -18.05 -0.30 5.96
CA PHE A 83 -16.93 -0.11 5.05
C PHE A 83 -16.70 -1.31 4.11
N PHE A 84 -17.19 -2.51 4.46
CA PHE A 84 -17.09 -3.70 3.62
C PHE A 84 -17.64 -3.51 2.20
N VAL A 85 -18.62 -2.63 2.01
CA VAL A 85 -19.23 -2.34 0.70
C VAL A 85 -18.21 -1.81 -0.31
N ILE A 86 -17.11 -1.20 0.15
CA ILE A 86 -16.07 -0.68 -0.73
C ILE A 86 -15.45 -1.76 -1.64
N ASN A 87 -15.54 -3.04 -1.26
CA ASN A 87 -15.07 -4.16 -2.08
C ASN A 87 -15.82 -4.25 -3.42
N ILE A 88 -17.08 -3.83 -3.50
CA ILE A 88 -17.82 -3.74 -4.77
C ILE A 88 -17.11 -2.78 -5.72
N SER A 89 -16.65 -1.65 -5.19
CA SER A 89 -15.90 -0.65 -5.94
C SER A 89 -14.57 -1.18 -6.44
N TYR A 90 -13.95 -2.10 -5.70
CA TYR A 90 -12.69 -2.72 -6.10
C TYR A 90 -12.94 -3.66 -7.28
N ILE A 91 -13.99 -4.48 -7.21
CA ILE A 91 -14.40 -5.40 -8.26
C ILE A 91 -14.71 -4.66 -9.58
N ILE A 92 -15.32 -3.48 -9.51
CA ILE A 92 -15.69 -2.69 -10.70
C ILE A 92 -14.55 -1.79 -11.17
N GLY A 93 -13.85 -1.13 -10.24
CA GLY A 93 -12.80 -0.16 -10.54
C GLY A 93 -11.55 -0.80 -11.15
N THR A 94 -11.20 -2.02 -10.73
CA THR A 94 -10.02 -2.72 -11.26
C THR A 94 -10.14 -3.01 -12.77
N PRO A 95 -11.23 -3.60 -13.29
CA PRO A 95 -11.45 -3.74 -14.73
C PRO A 95 -11.39 -2.40 -15.48
N ILE A 96 -11.97 -1.33 -14.93
CA ILE A 96 -11.91 -0.01 -15.58
C ILE A 96 -10.45 0.45 -15.70
N ALA A 97 -9.67 0.38 -14.63
CA ALA A 97 -8.24 0.73 -14.68
C ALA A 97 -7.46 -0.15 -15.68
N ALA A 98 -7.67 -1.47 -15.65
CA ALA A 98 -6.93 -2.44 -16.47
C ALA A 98 -7.28 -2.41 -17.97
N PHE A 99 -8.55 -2.16 -18.31
CA PHE A 99 -9.02 -2.22 -19.70
C PHE A 99 -9.17 -0.84 -20.37
N VAL A 100 -9.35 0.24 -19.60
CA VAL A 100 -9.52 1.60 -20.16
C VAL A 100 -8.23 2.40 -20.05
N PHE A 101 -7.62 2.48 -18.87
CA PHE A 101 -6.47 3.36 -18.63
C PHE A 101 -5.15 2.70 -19.04
N LEU A 102 -4.93 1.46 -18.60
CA LEU A 102 -3.66 0.77 -18.78
C LEU A 102 -3.21 0.61 -20.24
N PRO A 103 -4.10 0.29 -21.22
CA PRO A 103 -3.69 0.18 -22.61
C PRO A 103 -3.10 1.48 -23.18
N VAL A 104 -3.62 2.63 -22.76
CA VAL A 104 -3.16 3.95 -23.21
C VAL A 104 -1.69 4.15 -22.81
N PHE A 105 -1.36 3.90 -21.54
CA PHE A 105 0.02 4.03 -21.03
C PHE A 105 0.99 3.04 -21.67
N PHE A 106 0.56 1.80 -21.92
CA PHE A 106 1.37 0.80 -22.61
C PHE A 106 1.67 1.17 -24.06
N GLN A 107 0.70 1.74 -24.79
CA GLN A 107 0.89 2.16 -26.19
C GLN A 107 1.85 3.34 -26.30
N MET A 108 1.78 4.30 -25.37
CA MET A 108 2.66 5.47 -25.36
C MET A 108 4.12 5.16 -25.00
N LYS A 109 4.39 3.99 -24.38
CA LYS A 109 5.70 3.62 -23.82
C LYS A 109 6.30 4.71 -22.93
N ALA A 110 5.43 5.49 -22.29
CA ALA A 110 5.80 6.62 -21.44
C ALA A 110 6.41 6.12 -20.12
N THR A 111 7.39 6.85 -19.59
CA THR A 111 7.95 6.59 -18.25
C THR A 111 7.07 7.20 -17.15
N SER A 112 6.21 8.16 -17.52
CA SER A 112 5.31 8.85 -16.59
C SER A 112 3.88 8.87 -17.10
N ALA A 113 2.92 8.68 -16.19
CA ALA A 113 1.51 8.87 -16.43
C ALA A 113 1.20 10.30 -16.94
N TYR A 114 1.92 11.31 -16.45
CA TYR A 114 1.70 12.72 -16.83
C TYR A 114 2.20 13.06 -18.23
N GLN A 115 3.01 12.21 -18.86
CA GLN A 115 3.41 12.41 -20.25
C GLN A 115 2.21 12.36 -21.21
N TYR A 116 1.15 11.62 -20.84
CA TYR A 116 -0.13 11.67 -21.53
C TYR A 116 -0.68 13.10 -21.64
N LEU A 117 -0.58 13.88 -20.56
CA LEU A 117 -1.12 15.24 -20.51
C LEU A 117 -0.37 16.19 -21.43
N GLU A 118 0.94 15.96 -21.63
CA GLU A 118 1.71 16.74 -22.60
C GLU A 118 1.31 16.42 -24.04
N LEU A 119 1.14 15.13 -24.35
CA LEU A 119 0.72 14.68 -25.69
C LEU A 119 -0.70 15.14 -26.02
N ARG A 120 -1.59 15.20 -25.02
CA ARG A 120 -3.00 15.57 -25.22
C ARG A 120 -3.26 17.07 -25.14
N PHE A 121 -2.51 17.79 -24.31
CA PHE A 121 -2.71 19.20 -24.02
C PHE A 121 -1.41 20.00 -24.25
N SER A 122 -0.54 20.09 -23.25
CA SER A 122 0.71 20.86 -23.35
C SER A 122 1.70 20.51 -22.24
N SER A 123 2.96 20.90 -22.44
CA SER A 123 4.04 20.68 -21.46
C SER A 123 3.79 21.39 -20.11
N TYR A 124 3.08 22.52 -20.15
CA TYR A 124 2.66 23.23 -18.94
C TYR A 124 1.75 22.36 -18.06
N VAL A 125 0.74 21.71 -18.66
CA VAL A 125 -0.19 20.83 -17.92
C VAL A 125 0.53 19.64 -17.31
N ARG A 126 1.46 19.02 -18.06
CA ARG A 126 2.30 17.92 -17.54
C ARG A 126 3.11 18.37 -16.33
N THR A 127 3.76 19.52 -16.42
CA THR A 127 4.65 20.02 -15.37
C THR A 127 3.87 20.38 -14.11
N THR A 128 2.74 21.08 -14.25
CA THR A 128 1.85 21.39 -13.13
C THR A 128 1.32 20.13 -12.45
N ALA A 129 0.80 19.16 -13.22
CA ALA A 129 0.29 17.90 -12.66
C ALA A 129 1.37 17.10 -11.93
N SER A 130 2.58 17.03 -12.52
CA SER A 130 3.73 16.36 -11.89
C SER A 130 4.15 17.03 -10.59
N LEU A 131 4.14 18.37 -10.53
CA LEU A 131 4.47 19.13 -9.32
C LEU A 131 3.44 18.92 -8.22
N VAL A 132 2.15 19.01 -8.55
CA VAL A 132 1.05 18.76 -7.59
C VAL A 132 1.16 17.35 -7.02
N PHE A 133 1.41 16.36 -7.87
CA PHE A 133 1.63 14.99 -7.42
C PHE A 133 2.86 14.84 -6.52
N ALA A 134 3.98 15.47 -6.87
CA ALA A 134 5.19 15.42 -6.05
C ALA A 134 4.93 16.00 -4.65
N ILE A 135 4.26 17.15 -4.55
CA ILE A 135 3.88 17.76 -3.27
C ILE A 135 2.93 16.84 -2.49
N GLN A 136 1.90 16.31 -3.15
CA GLN A 136 0.96 15.37 -2.54
C GLN A 136 1.68 14.14 -1.97
N MET A 137 2.62 13.56 -2.73
CA MET A 137 3.37 12.39 -2.30
C MET A 137 4.34 12.70 -1.15
N ILE A 138 4.96 13.89 -1.10
CA ILE A 138 5.79 14.29 0.05
C ILE A 138 4.94 14.30 1.34
N LEU A 139 3.75 14.92 1.28
CA LEU A 139 2.84 14.96 2.42
C LEU A 139 2.34 13.56 2.81
N TYR A 140 1.93 12.76 1.82
CA TYR A 140 1.46 11.41 2.03
C TYR A 140 2.53 10.50 2.65
N MET A 141 3.77 10.56 2.14
CA MET A 141 4.89 9.76 2.66
C MET A 141 5.22 10.11 4.11
N GLY A 142 5.02 11.36 4.54
CA GLY A 142 5.14 11.75 5.94
C GLY A 142 4.14 11.02 6.84
N ILE A 143 2.88 10.90 6.42
CA ILE A 143 1.83 10.16 7.15
C ILE A 143 2.14 8.66 7.15
N VAL A 144 2.55 8.12 6.00
CA VAL A 144 2.89 6.69 5.86
C VAL A 144 4.08 6.31 6.75
N LEU A 145 5.09 7.18 6.86
CA LEU A 145 6.25 6.95 7.74
C LEU A 145 5.89 7.07 9.23
N TYR A 146 4.91 7.92 9.56
CA TYR A 146 4.51 8.16 10.94
C TYR A 146 3.91 6.92 11.62
N ALA A 147 3.04 6.18 10.94
CA ALA A 147 2.38 4.99 11.52
C ALA A 147 3.37 3.90 12.03
N PRO A 148 4.33 3.40 11.23
CA PRO A 148 5.31 2.42 11.70
C PRO A 148 6.27 3.02 12.73
N ALA A 149 6.62 4.30 12.63
CA ALA A 149 7.46 4.96 13.63
C ALA A 149 6.75 5.11 14.99
N LEU A 150 5.44 5.37 14.98
CA LEU A 150 4.62 5.41 16.19
C LEU A 150 4.53 4.02 16.82
N ALA A 151 4.31 2.98 16.01
CA ALA A 151 4.33 1.60 16.48
C ALA A 151 5.68 1.24 17.11
N LEU A 152 6.80 1.55 16.42
CA LEU A 152 8.15 1.31 16.92
C LEU A 152 8.40 2.04 18.25
N SER A 153 8.04 3.33 18.34
CA SER A 153 8.19 4.13 19.56
C SER A 153 7.38 3.55 20.73
N ALA A 154 6.16 3.06 20.48
CA ALA A 154 5.30 2.50 21.50
C ALA A 154 5.85 1.20 22.11
N VAL A 155 6.53 0.37 21.32
CA VAL A 155 7.01 -0.94 21.77
C VAL A 155 8.47 -0.93 22.26
N THR A 156 9.29 -0.01 21.75
CA THR A 156 10.70 0.14 22.15
C THR A 156 10.92 1.13 23.28
N GLY A 157 9.99 2.06 23.49
CA GLY A 157 10.17 3.21 24.40
C GLY A 157 11.14 4.28 23.87
N ILE A 158 11.69 4.12 22.66
CA ILE A 158 12.53 5.13 22.01
C ILE A 158 11.67 6.36 21.68
N SER A 159 12.26 7.55 21.72
CA SER A 159 11.54 8.77 21.35
C SER A 159 10.98 8.68 19.92
N LYS A 160 9.80 9.29 19.71
CA LYS A 160 9.13 9.32 18.39
C LYS A 160 10.04 9.87 17.30
N TRP A 161 10.85 10.89 17.62
CA TRP A 161 11.79 11.51 16.68
C TRP A 161 12.86 10.53 16.18
N TRP A 162 13.50 9.80 17.10
CA TRP A 162 14.50 8.79 16.73
C TRP A 162 13.86 7.63 15.96
N SER A 163 12.65 7.21 16.31
CA SER A 163 11.92 6.17 15.59
C SER A 163 11.64 6.58 14.12
N ILE A 164 11.21 7.82 13.90
CA ILE A 164 10.96 8.36 12.54
C ILE A 164 12.26 8.39 11.73
N ILE A 165 13.35 8.91 12.32
CA ILE A 165 14.65 9.02 11.65
C ILE A 165 15.19 7.63 11.28
N SER A 166 15.15 6.67 12.21
CA SER A 166 15.66 5.31 11.97
C SER A 166 14.90 4.60 10.85
N VAL A 167 13.55 4.59 10.90
CA VAL A 167 12.74 3.94 9.85
C VAL A 167 12.95 4.65 8.51
N GLY A 168 12.97 5.99 8.52
CA GLY A 168 13.17 6.79 7.31
C GLY A 168 14.52 6.56 6.64
N LEU A 169 15.61 6.49 7.43
CA LEU A 169 16.95 6.23 6.91
C LEU A 169 17.08 4.83 6.32
N VAL A 170 16.60 3.80 7.03
CA VAL A 170 16.64 2.42 6.53
C VAL A 170 15.84 2.29 5.24
N CYS A 171 14.61 2.80 5.22
CA CYS A 171 13.76 2.81 4.02
C CYS A 171 14.40 3.57 2.85
N THR A 172 14.98 4.73 3.09
CA THR A 172 15.64 5.52 2.04
C THR A 172 16.87 4.80 1.50
N PHE A 173 17.66 4.16 2.38
CA PHE A 173 18.87 3.47 2.00
C PHE A 173 18.60 2.30 1.05
N TYR A 174 17.72 1.36 1.41
CA TYR A 174 17.49 0.19 0.55
C TYR A 174 16.72 0.55 -0.73
N CYS A 175 15.84 1.56 -0.69
CA CYS A 175 15.11 2.04 -1.88
C CYS A 175 16.04 2.71 -2.89
N THR A 176 17.00 3.53 -2.43
CA THR A 176 17.93 4.23 -3.33
C THR A 176 19.00 3.30 -3.89
N ALA A 177 19.47 2.32 -3.11
CA ALA A 177 20.51 1.40 -3.56
C ALA A 177 20.04 0.46 -4.69
N GLY A 178 18.81 -0.06 -4.62
CA GLY A 178 18.39 -1.20 -5.45
C GLY A 178 17.49 -0.89 -6.67
N GLY A 179 16.92 0.32 -6.78
CA GLY A 179 15.98 0.70 -7.83
C GLY A 179 14.68 -0.12 -7.83
N ILE A 180 13.86 -0.01 -8.90
CA ILE A 180 12.51 -0.61 -8.91
C ILE A 180 12.53 -2.14 -8.71
N LYS A 181 13.55 -2.84 -9.22
CA LYS A 181 13.67 -4.31 -9.07
C LYS A 181 13.79 -4.72 -7.61
N ALA A 182 14.63 -4.04 -6.84
CA ALA A 182 14.77 -4.30 -5.42
C ALA A 182 13.48 -3.98 -4.67
N VAL A 183 12.87 -2.83 -4.96
CA VAL A 183 11.60 -2.42 -4.34
C VAL A 183 10.51 -3.48 -4.53
N LEU A 184 10.35 -4.01 -5.73
CA LEU A 184 9.36 -5.05 -6.01
C LEU A 184 9.62 -6.34 -5.21
N TRP A 185 10.88 -6.75 -5.03
CA TRP A 185 11.23 -7.94 -4.25
C TRP A 185 11.16 -7.71 -2.74
N THR A 186 11.52 -6.53 -2.25
CA THR A 186 11.29 -6.17 -0.84
C THR A 186 9.81 -6.14 -0.53
N ASP A 187 8.98 -5.64 -1.44
CA ASP A 187 7.52 -5.62 -1.29
C ASP A 187 6.96 -7.04 -1.19
N VAL A 188 7.47 -8.00 -1.97
CA VAL A 188 7.06 -9.42 -1.88
C VAL A 188 7.33 -9.98 -0.49
N PHE A 189 8.56 -9.81 0.00
CA PHE A 189 8.95 -10.29 1.32
C PHE A 189 8.13 -9.65 2.44
N GLN A 190 7.96 -8.32 2.40
CA GLN A 190 7.20 -7.57 3.39
C GLN A 190 5.71 -7.91 3.35
N SER A 191 5.13 -8.12 2.17
CA SER A 191 3.73 -8.53 2.02
C SER A 191 3.49 -9.89 2.66
N PHE A 192 4.38 -10.85 2.44
CA PHE A 192 4.26 -12.16 3.06
C PHE A 192 4.21 -12.05 4.59
N LEU A 193 5.14 -11.29 5.18
CA LEU A 193 5.17 -11.04 6.62
C LEU A 193 3.91 -10.33 7.11
N MET A 194 3.42 -9.34 6.36
CA MET A 194 2.19 -8.62 6.67
C MET A 194 0.97 -9.54 6.71
N PHE A 195 0.73 -10.37 5.67
CA PHE A 195 -0.40 -11.29 5.66
C PHE A 195 -0.28 -12.38 6.73
N ALA A 196 0.91 -12.95 6.92
CA ALA A 196 1.16 -13.91 7.98
C ALA A 196 0.84 -13.32 9.36
N SER A 197 1.32 -12.10 9.63
CA SER A 197 1.07 -11.40 10.90
C SER A 197 -0.42 -11.12 11.10
N MET A 198 -1.14 -10.68 10.06
CA MET A 198 -2.57 -10.41 10.13
C MET A 198 -3.37 -11.68 10.43
N ILE A 199 -3.08 -12.79 9.75
CA ILE A 199 -3.72 -14.08 9.99
C ILE A 199 -3.46 -14.56 11.42
N LEU A 200 -2.21 -14.46 11.90
CA LEU A 200 -1.85 -14.84 13.26
C LEU A 200 -2.60 -14.00 14.31
N ILE A 201 -2.72 -12.68 14.11
CA ILE A 201 -3.47 -11.80 15.01
C ILE A 201 -4.95 -12.18 15.03
N ILE A 202 -5.57 -12.46 13.87
CA ILE A 202 -6.97 -12.89 13.79
C ILE A 202 -7.17 -14.21 14.53
N ILE A 203 -6.32 -15.22 14.29
CA ILE A 203 -6.42 -16.52 14.93
C ILE A 203 -6.25 -16.38 16.44
N LYS A 204 -5.18 -15.73 16.90
CA LYS A 204 -4.88 -15.59 18.33
C LYS A 204 -5.94 -14.76 19.04
N GLY A 205 -6.35 -13.63 18.46
CA GLY A 205 -7.43 -12.80 19.01
C GLY A 205 -8.76 -13.54 19.11
N THR A 206 -9.08 -14.38 18.12
CA THR A 206 -10.30 -15.21 18.15
C THR A 206 -10.24 -16.27 19.24
N ILE A 207 -9.09 -16.92 19.42
CA ILE A 207 -8.88 -17.91 20.50
C ILE A 207 -9.00 -17.23 21.87
N ASP A 208 -8.38 -16.07 22.05
CA ASP A 208 -8.37 -15.35 23.33
C ASP A 208 -9.75 -14.84 23.75
N VAL A 209 -10.61 -14.52 22.78
CA VAL A 209 -12.01 -14.14 23.02
C VAL A 209 -12.89 -15.36 23.35
N GLY A 210 -12.42 -16.59 23.06
CA GLY A 210 -13.12 -17.84 23.31
C GLY A 210 -13.83 -18.44 22.10
N GLY A 211 -13.44 -18.04 20.88
CA GLY A 211 -13.94 -18.61 19.62
C GLY A 211 -14.67 -17.61 18.72
N ILE A 212 -14.85 -17.99 17.45
CA ILE A 212 -15.46 -17.13 16.43
C ILE A 212 -16.92 -16.81 16.72
N ASP A 213 -17.65 -17.74 17.35
CA ASP A 213 -19.05 -17.55 17.72
C ASP A 213 -19.22 -16.42 18.74
N ILE A 214 -18.29 -16.31 19.70
CA ILE A 214 -18.30 -15.24 20.70
C ILE A 214 -17.95 -13.90 20.04
N VAL A 215 -16.99 -13.88 19.11
CA VAL A 215 -16.65 -12.67 18.33
C VAL A 215 -17.89 -12.19 17.57
N TRP A 216 -18.57 -13.09 16.86
CA TRP A 216 -19.76 -12.74 16.09
C TRP A 216 -20.91 -12.27 16.97
N LYS A 217 -21.17 -12.97 18.09
CA LYS A 217 -22.19 -12.59 19.07
C LYS A 217 -21.94 -11.18 19.62
N ARG A 218 -20.71 -10.88 20.07
CA ARG A 218 -20.33 -9.55 20.57
C ARG A 218 -20.46 -8.48 19.49
N ALA A 219 -20.13 -8.79 18.23
CA ALA A 219 -20.28 -7.86 17.12
C ALA A 219 -21.76 -7.53 16.84
N MET A 220 -22.65 -8.53 16.93
CA MET A 220 -24.10 -8.31 16.81
C MET A 220 -24.66 -7.51 17.99
N GLU A 221 -24.33 -7.88 19.23
CA GLU A 221 -24.76 -7.16 20.45
C GLU A 221 -24.25 -5.71 20.47
N GLY A 222 -23.06 -5.47 19.94
CA GLY A 222 -22.48 -4.13 19.80
C GLY A 222 -22.98 -3.33 18.60
N ASN A 223 -24.00 -3.81 17.87
CA ASN A 223 -24.52 -3.21 16.65
C ASN A 223 -23.44 -2.91 15.58
N ARG A 224 -22.40 -3.76 15.51
CA ARG A 224 -21.28 -3.61 14.58
C ARG A 224 -21.51 -4.33 13.25
N ILE A 225 -22.51 -5.21 13.18
CA ILE A 225 -22.89 -5.91 11.96
C ILE A 225 -23.93 -5.08 11.20
N GLN A 226 -23.46 -4.19 10.34
CA GLN A 226 -24.27 -3.32 9.51
C GLN A 226 -23.60 -3.20 8.15
N PHE A 227 -23.95 -4.08 7.22
CA PHE A 227 -23.30 -4.09 5.90
C PHE A 227 -23.91 -3.06 4.96
N PHE A 228 -25.23 -2.90 4.98
CA PHE A 228 -25.95 -2.15 3.97
C PHE A 228 -26.72 -0.99 4.60
N ASN A 229 -26.20 0.22 4.42
CA ASN A 229 -26.91 1.46 4.70
C ASN A 229 -27.23 2.17 3.36
N PHE A 230 -28.50 2.19 2.97
CA PHE A 230 -28.96 2.77 1.70
C PHE A 230 -29.41 4.23 1.79
N ASP A 231 -29.14 4.89 2.91
CA ASP A 231 -29.43 6.32 3.08
C ASP A 231 -28.76 7.15 1.96
N ALA A 232 -29.52 8.08 1.39
CA ALA A 232 -29.07 8.97 0.32
C ALA A 232 -28.51 10.30 0.86
N ASP A 233 -28.55 10.53 2.17
CA ASP A 233 -27.99 11.71 2.80
C ASP A 233 -26.44 11.75 2.62
N PRO A 234 -25.91 12.78 1.92
CA PRO A 234 -24.47 12.90 1.67
C PRO A 234 -23.65 13.25 2.92
N THR A 235 -24.30 13.61 4.03
CA THR A 235 -23.63 13.90 5.31
C THR A 235 -23.31 12.64 6.12
N VAL A 236 -23.94 11.52 5.78
CA VAL A 236 -23.70 10.23 6.43
C VAL A 236 -22.32 9.71 6.02
N ARG A 237 -21.50 9.36 7.02
CA ARG A 237 -20.11 8.92 6.86
C ARG A 237 -19.94 7.85 5.78
N HIS A 238 -20.71 6.77 5.88
CA HIS A 238 -20.65 5.64 4.97
C HIS A 238 -22.06 5.14 4.63
N THR A 239 -22.35 5.11 3.33
CA THR A 239 -23.55 4.53 2.75
C THR A 239 -23.13 3.64 1.59
N VAL A 240 -24.02 2.77 1.14
CA VAL A 240 -23.78 1.94 -0.04
C VAL A 240 -23.43 2.81 -1.23
N TRP A 241 -24.08 3.97 -1.38
CA TRP A 241 -23.84 4.92 -2.47
C TRP A 241 -22.46 5.56 -2.38
N SER A 242 -22.08 6.08 -1.20
CA SER A 242 -20.79 6.76 -1.04
C SER A 242 -19.61 5.78 -1.20
N LEU A 243 -19.75 4.55 -0.70
CA LEU A 243 -18.72 3.53 -0.83
C LEU A 243 -18.67 2.90 -2.21
N ALA A 244 -19.80 2.52 -2.80
CA ALA A 244 -19.85 1.89 -4.12
C ALA A 244 -19.46 2.87 -5.24
N ILE A 245 -20.13 4.03 -5.31
CA ILE A 245 -19.90 5.00 -6.39
C ILE A 245 -18.61 5.79 -6.11
N GLY A 246 -18.50 6.39 -4.93
CA GLY A 246 -17.31 7.17 -4.56
C GLY A 246 -16.05 6.31 -4.52
N GLY A 247 -16.16 5.07 -4.04
CA GLY A 247 -15.05 4.12 -4.07
C GLY A 247 -14.56 3.79 -5.48
N ILE A 248 -15.44 3.73 -6.50
CA ILE A 248 -15.01 3.47 -7.88
C ILE A 248 -14.12 4.61 -8.37
N PHE A 249 -14.53 5.87 -8.15
CA PHE A 249 -13.72 7.03 -8.54
C PHE A 249 -12.36 7.05 -7.81
N ILE A 250 -12.35 6.71 -6.52
CA ILE A 250 -11.11 6.58 -5.75
C ILE A 250 -10.23 5.47 -6.34
N TYR A 251 -10.78 4.29 -6.63
CA TYR A 251 -10.02 3.16 -7.15
C TYR A 251 -9.43 3.42 -8.53
N VAL A 252 -10.25 3.96 -9.43
CA VAL A 252 -9.82 4.29 -10.79
C VAL A 252 -8.77 5.39 -10.76
N SER A 253 -8.89 6.37 -9.86
CA SER A 253 -7.84 7.38 -9.67
C SER A 253 -6.53 6.76 -9.17
N LEU A 254 -6.60 5.86 -8.18
CA LEU A 254 -5.43 5.23 -7.58
C LEU A 254 -4.72 4.26 -8.52
N TYR A 255 -5.43 3.44 -9.28
CA TYR A 255 -4.79 2.43 -10.15
C TYR A 255 -4.67 2.88 -11.61
N GLY A 256 -5.57 3.75 -12.06
CA GLY A 256 -5.63 4.19 -13.45
C GLY A 256 -4.69 5.33 -13.78
N VAL A 257 -4.43 6.27 -12.85
CA VAL A 257 -3.64 7.49 -13.18
C VAL A 257 -2.53 7.81 -12.18
N ASN A 258 -2.47 7.15 -11.02
CA ASN A 258 -1.39 7.36 -10.06
C ASN A 258 -0.05 6.87 -10.64
N GLN A 259 0.95 7.76 -10.66
CA GLN A 259 2.28 7.47 -11.20
C GLN A 259 2.91 6.21 -10.60
N THR A 260 2.80 5.97 -9.29
CA THR A 260 3.45 4.82 -8.64
C THR A 260 2.86 3.50 -9.12
N GLN A 261 1.54 3.43 -9.27
CA GLN A 261 0.86 2.20 -9.72
C GLN A 261 1.08 1.98 -11.22
N VAL A 262 0.88 3.03 -12.03
CA VAL A 262 1.10 2.97 -13.48
C VAL A 262 2.55 2.57 -13.81
N GLN A 263 3.53 3.14 -13.11
CA GLN A 263 4.95 2.80 -13.32
C GLN A 263 5.24 1.32 -13.06
N ARG A 264 4.63 0.72 -12.03
CA ARG A 264 4.80 -0.70 -11.72
C ARG A 264 4.16 -1.60 -12.77
N CYS A 265 2.94 -1.28 -13.19
CA CYS A 265 2.30 -2.01 -14.29
C CYS A 265 3.15 -1.93 -15.57
N LEU A 266 3.83 -0.80 -15.82
CA LEU A 266 4.72 -0.66 -16.97
C LEU A 266 6.05 -1.43 -16.85
N THR A 267 6.37 -2.07 -15.72
CA THR A 267 7.62 -2.85 -15.57
C THR A 267 7.56 -4.28 -16.15
N VAL A 268 6.37 -4.76 -16.50
CA VAL A 268 6.18 -6.07 -17.17
C VAL A 268 6.31 -5.94 -18.69
N ARG A 269 6.45 -7.08 -19.36
CA ARG A 269 6.82 -7.13 -20.78
C ARG A 269 5.65 -6.81 -21.73
N SER A 270 4.44 -7.22 -21.38
CA SER A 270 3.29 -7.11 -22.27
C SER A 270 2.06 -6.55 -21.55
N LEU A 271 1.16 -5.95 -22.31
CA LEU A 271 -0.13 -5.49 -21.77
C LEU A 271 -0.96 -6.65 -21.22
N ARG A 272 -0.79 -7.87 -21.76
CA ARG A 272 -1.47 -9.07 -21.23
C ARG A 272 -0.96 -9.42 -19.83
N ASP A 273 0.34 -9.27 -19.59
CA ASP A 273 0.96 -9.52 -18.28
C ASP A 273 0.59 -8.45 -17.24
N ALA A 274 0.21 -7.26 -17.72
CA ALA A 274 -0.15 -6.12 -16.86
C ALA A 274 -1.63 -6.06 -16.50
N LYS A 275 -2.48 -6.75 -17.27
CA LYS A 275 -3.93 -6.88 -17.03
C LYS A 275 -4.20 -8.02 -16.06
#